data_AF-A0A2E5N6P8-F1
#
_entry.id   AF-A0A2E5N6P8-F1
#
_cell.length_a   1.000
_cell.length_b   1.000
_cell.length_c   1.000
_cell.angle_alpha   90.00
_cell.angle_beta   90.00
_cell.angle_gamma   90.00
#
_symmetry.space_group_name_H-M   'P 1'
#
loop_
_entity.id
_entity.type
_entity.pdbx_description
1 polymer ?
#
loop_
_entity_poly.entity_id
_entity_poly.type
_entity_poly.pdbx_seq_one_letter_code
_entity_poly.pdbx_strand_id
1 'polypeptide(L)'
;MMHSQSEERRRINFFSSESKKLYSLFLFVNFLVLVIVILIPVKAQVENYVFLAFINLSFCSLVLLLSLIVEKFKVRKFDAILTIQQIRNIRRNIFLCCFGSIFGLAMVAYDRVYVRGIDYMQGLRAARYEWLASDGGSLVSMAGNLLIPFSYVGLFLVVINSKLFTSKAFLFYVFLALLVIFGHAALNGGRSNILLGLLVMVLAFLLRPGRINYKAVIKALLMIVLLSVPAFFYVAEIIKSSASMGGVDLSTLLSRAINGLQGRFVEGYVVQESSQLELLLLYIISYLSHGQWTAQVIGDLSSMPGSYFLYPFSVILARLSLFSEPLQPGIFSDVGAFVSLPAAIYYDFGFLGLFAMSSFIGGMFGLTLAFLKDRSRMSGWKLGLFVYFGFIVLLSPIIPAYGFSYLNFIVFSFFVVGLLNRVFYGKGYRLI
;
A
#
# COMPACT_ATOMS: atom_id res chain seq x y z
N MET A 1 -31.79 -31.35 -37.58
CA MET A 1 -31.23 -31.22 -36.21
C MET A 1 -29.96 -30.35 -36.27
N MET A 2 -29.94 -29.11 -36.75
CA MET A 2 -30.45 -27.87 -36.13
C MET A 2 -30.69 -27.95 -34.62
N HIS A 3 -29.60 -28.04 -33.85
CA HIS A 3 -29.62 -27.61 -32.46
C HIS A 3 -29.63 -26.09 -32.46
N SER A 4 -30.79 -25.52 -32.12
CA SER A 4 -30.90 -24.17 -31.59
C SER A 4 -30.00 -24.06 -30.36
N GLN A 5 -28.76 -23.65 -30.56
CA GLN A 5 -27.98 -23.01 -29.52
C GLN A 5 -28.70 -21.71 -29.24
N SER A 6 -29.54 -21.78 -28.21
CA SER A 6 -30.18 -20.65 -27.59
C SER A 6 -29.21 -19.49 -27.53
N GLU A 7 -29.57 -18.43 -28.25
CA GLU A 7 -29.28 -17.05 -27.88
C GLU A 7 -29.80 -16.80 -26.46
N GLU A 8 -29.21 -17.46 -25.47
CA GLU A 8 -29.24 -17.03 -24.11
C GLU A 8 -28.42 -15.73 -24.12
N ARG A 9 -29.13 -14.65 -24.46
CA ARG A 9 -28.79 -13.26 -24.17
C ARG A 9 -28.47 -13.21 -22.70
N ARG A 10 -27.23 -13.58 -22.35
CA ARG A 10 -26.65 -13.40 -21.04
C ARG A 10 -26.74 -11.91 -20.78
N ARG A 11 -27.78 -11.54 -20.03
CA ARG A 11 -27.98 -10.21 -19.48
C ARG A 11 -26.62 -9.75 -19.02
N ILE A 12 -26.19 -8.66 -19.64
CA ILE A 12 -24.89 -8.03 -19.44
C ILE A 12 -24.77 -7.78 -17.94
N ASN A 13 -24.03 -8.64 -17.25
CA ASN A 13 -23.60 -8.35 -15.89
C ASN A 13 -22.77 -7.08 -16.03
N PHE A 14 -23.31 -5.97 -15.52
CA PHE A 14 -22.86 -4.59 -15.76
C PHE A 14 -21.40 -4.30 -15.35
N PHE A 15 -20.70 -5.27 -14.75
CA PHE A 15 -19.30 -5.17 -14.37
C PHE A 15 -18.56 -6.47 -14.68
N SER A 16 -17.29 -6.36 -15.07
CA SER A 16 -16.37 -7.49 -14.97
C SER A 16 -16.30 -7.93 -13.51
N SER A 17 -16.14 -9.24 -13.28
CA SER A 17 -16.11 -9.81 -11.93
C SER A 17 -15.03 -9.16 -11.06
N GLU A 18 -13.95 -8.68 -11.68
CA GLU A 18 -12.78 -8.07 -11.09
C GLU A 18 -13.07 -6.67 -10.52
N SER A 19 -13.75 -5.80 -11.28
CA SER A 19 -14.10 -4.46 -10.82
C SER A 19 -15.05 -4.51 -9.62
N LYS A 20 -16.04 -5.41 -9.63
CA LYS A 20 -16.94 -5.63 -8.47
C LYS A 20 -16.15 -5.96 -7.21
N LYS A 21 -15.18 -6.89 -7.30
CA LYS A 21 -14.36 -7.28 -6.14
C LYS A 21 -13.55 -6.09 -5.60
N LEU A 22 -12.99 -5.27 -6.49
CA LEU A 22 -12.20 -4.11 -6.09
C LEU A 22 -13.07 -3.03 -5.44
N TYR A 23 -14.26 -2.75 -5.98
CA TYR A 23 -15.21 -1.83 -5.33
C TYR A 23 -15.70 -2.36 -3.99
N SER A 24 -16.03 -3.65 -3.90
CA SER A 24 -16.41 -4.27 -2.63
C SER A 24 -15.28 -4.23 -1.61
N LEU A 25 -14.03 -4.48 -2.01
CA LEU A 25 -12.88 -4.37 -1.11
C LEU A 25 -12.67 -2.91 -0.66
N PHE A 26 -12.75 -1.94 -1.57
CA PHE A 26 -12.64 -0.53 -1.24
C PHE A 26 -13.67 -0.11 -0.19
N LEU A 27 -14.95 -0.43 -0.42
CA LEU A 27 -16.03 -0.15 0.52
C LEU A 27 -15.83 -0.88 1.85
N PHE A 28 -15.44 -2.16 1.79
CA PHE A 28 -15.20 -2.97 2.99
C PHE A 28 -14.07 -2.41 3.85
N VAL A 29 -12.95 -2.01 3.25
CA VAL A 29 -11.81 -1.43 4.00
C VAL A 29 -12.21 -0.10 4.65
N ASN A 30 -12.90 0.79 3.93
CA ASN A 30 -13.38 2.05 4.49
C ASN A 30 -14.37 1.82 5.64
N PHE A 31 -15.34 0.92 5.44
CA PHE A 31 -16.29 0.55 6.48
C PHE A 31 -15.60 -0.07 7.70
N LEU A 32 -14.67 -1.01 7.48
CA LEU A 32 -13.94 -1.70 8.55
C LEU A 32 -13.13 -0.72 9.40
N VAL A 33 -12.44 0.25 8.78
CA VAL A 33 -11.66 1.25 9.50
C VAL A 33 -12.58 2.15 10.35
N LEU A 34 -13.74 2.56 9.84
CA LEU A 34 -14.73 3.31 10.62
C LEU A 34 -15.27 2.50 11.80
N VAL A 35 -15.59 1.22 11.59
CA VAL A 35 -16.05 0.32 12.66
C VAL A 35 -14.96 0.15 13.72
N ILE A 36 -13.71 -0.04 13.31
CA ILE A 36 -12.57 -0.15 14.24
C ILE A 36 -12.47 1.08 15.13
N VAL A 37 -12.55 2.29 14.55
CA VAL A 37 -12.47 3.57 15.30
C VAL A 37 -13.58 3.70 16.34
N ILE A 38 -14.75 3.11 16.08
CA ILE A 38 -15.89 3.14 17.01
C ILE A 38 -15.75 2.09 18.11
N LEU A 39 -15.21 0.90 17.80
CA LEU A 39 -15.21 -0.25 18.71
C LEU A 39 -14.01 -0.32 19.66
N ILE A 40 -12.86 0.24 19.28
CA ILE A 40 -11.67 0.21 20.14
C ILE A 40 -11.83 1.16 21.35
N PRO A 41 -11.19 0.87 22.49
CA PRO A 41 -11.28 1.70 23.70
C PRO A 41 -10.46 2.99 23.60
N VAL A 42 -10.37 3.58 22.41
CA VAL A 42 -9.60 4.79 22.11
C VAL A 42 -10.43 5.67 21.17
N LYS A 43 -10.55 6.95 21.53
CA LYS A 43 -11.31 7.97 20.80
C LYS A 43 -10.39 9.08 20.35
N ALA A 44 -10.84 9.90 19.40
CA ALA A 44 -10.14 11.14 19.07
C ALA A 44 -10.11 12.09 20.30
N GLN A 45 -9.08 12.94 20.38
CA GLN A 45 -9.03 13.99 21.41
C GLN A 45 -10.22 14.94 21.29
N VAL A 46 -10.62 15.26 20.06
CA VAL A 46 -11.83 16.01 19.73
C VAL A 46 -12.72 15.11 18.88
N GLU A 47 -13.87 14.71 19.43
CA GLU A 47 -14.79 13.78 18.78
C GLU A 47 -15.72 14.54 17.81
N ASN A 48 -15.63 14.24 16.53
CA ASN A 48 -16.50 14.82 15.51
C ASN A 48 -16.90 13.75 14.47
N TYR A 49 -17.69 12.76 14.90
CA TYR A 49 -18.12 11.66 14.05
C TYR A 49 -18.97 12.11 12.86
N VAL A 50 -19.70 13.22 12.98
CA VAL A 50 -20.51 13.78 11.89
C VAL A 50 -19.61 14.25 10.76
N PHE A 51 -18.59 15.06 11.08
CA PHE A 51 -17.59 15.49 10.11
C PHE A 51 -16.86 14.28 9.49
N LEU A 52 -16.42 13.33 10.32
CA LEU A 52 -15.74 12.11 9.87
C LEU A 52 -16.59 11.30 8.88
N ALA A 53 -17.86 11.07 9.20
CA ALA A 53 -18.78 10.35 8.34
C ALA A 53 -18.99 11.11 7.03
N PHE A 54 -19.20 12.43 7.10
CA PHE A 54 -19.42 13.26 5.93
C PHE A 54 -18.23 13.25 4.95
N ILE A 55 -17.00 13.44 5.43
CA ILE A 55 -15.81 13.46 4.55
C ILE A 55 -15.56 12.10 3.91
N ASN A 56 -15.72 11.00 4.65
CA ASN A 56 -15.50 9.64 4.15
C ASN A 56 -16.60 9.23 3.16
N LEU A 57 -17.87 9.52 3.46
CA LEU A 57 -19.00 9.25 2.57
C LEU A 57 -18.90 10.06 1.29
N SER A 58 -18.52 11.34 1.37
CA SER A 58 -18.30 12.19 0.20
C SER A 58 -17.18 11.65 -0.69
N PHE A 59 -16.03 11.34 -0.09
CA PHE A 59 -14.88 10.74 -0.79
C PHE A 59 -15.27 9.41 -1.46
N CYS A 60 -15.84 8.47 -0.70
CA CYS A 60 -16.21 7.15 -1.22
C CYS A 60 -17.24 7.24 -2.34
N SER A 61 -18.29 8.06 -2.15
CA SER A 61 -19.36 8.23 -3.14
C SER A 61 -18.82 8.81 -4.44
N LEU A 62 -17.98 9.84 -4.39
CA LEU A 62 -17.40 10.47 -5.58
C LEU A 62 -16.40 9.56 -6.28
N VAL A 63 -15.50 8.92 -5.53
CA VAL A 63 -14.54 7.95 -6.10
C VAL A 63 -15.29 6.84 -6.84
N LEU A 64 -16.32 6.26 -6.22
CA LEU A 64 -17.14 5.22 -6.85
C LEU A 64 -17.92 5.75 -8.05
N LEU A 65 -18.61 6.87 -7.91
CA LEU A 65 -19.43 7.42 -8.99
C LEU A 65 -18.58 7.67 -10.25
N LEU A 66 -17.46 8.38 -10.10
CA LEU A 66 -16.59 8.73 -11.22
C LEU A 66 -15.85 7.51 -11.75
N SER A 67 -15.42 6.58 -10.89
CA SER A 67 -14.80 5.35 -11.37
C SER A 67 -15.76 4.52 -12.19
N LEU A 68 -17.02 4.38 -11.77
CA LEU A 68 -18.07 3.65 -12.47
C LEU A 68 -18.42 4.30 -13.82
N ILE A 69 -18.41 5.63 -13.90
CA ILE A 69 -18.60 6.36 -15.16
C ILE A 69 -17.43 6.11 -16.11
N VAL A 70 -16.20 6.30 -15.64
CA VAL A 70 -15.00 6.16 -16.50
C VAL A 70 -14.76 4.72 -16.93
N GLU A 71 -15.00 3.75 -16.04
CA GLU A 71 -14.83 2.33 -16.34
C GLU A 71 -15.78 1.82 -17.45
N LYS A 72 -16.88 2.55 -17.71
CA LYS A 72 -17.85 2.25 -18.77
C LYS A 72 -17.40 2.72 -20.16
N PHE A 73 -16.39 3.58 -20.28
CA PHE A 73 -15.87 3.95 -21.59
C PHE A 73 -15.44 2.67 -22.33
N LYS A 74 -16.02 2.46 -23.52
CA LYS A 74 -15.92 1.19 -24.26
C LYS A 74 -14.46 0.92 -24.60
N VAL A 75 -13.88 -0.08 -23.97
CA VAL A 75 -12.64 -0.70 -24.41
C VAL A 75 -12.99 -2.00 -25.13
N ARG A 76 -12.45 -2.19 -26.34
CA ARG A 76 -12.63 -3.43 -27.11
C ARG A 76 -12.07 -4.59 -26.28
N LYS A 77 -12.93 -5.57 -25.98
CA LYS A 77 -12.50 -6.82 -25.37
C LYS A 77 -11.76 -7.62 -26.44
N PHE A 78 -10.51 -7.97 -26.15
CA PHE A 78 -9.76 -8.92 -26.94
C PHE A 78 -9.38 -10.08 -26.03
N ASP A 79 -9.82 -11.27 -26.41
CA ASP A 79 -9.33 -12.49 -25.78
C ASP A 79 -7.93 -12.77 -26.32
N ALA A 80 -6.96 -12.68 -25.42
CA ALA A 80 -5.56 -12.89 -25.71
C ALA A 80 -5.16 -14.30 -25.25
N ILE A 81 -4.87 -15.18 -26.20
CA ILE A 81 -4.16 -16.43 -25.90
C ILE A 81 -2.68 -16.10 -25.76
N LEU A 82 -2.07 -16.50 -24.63
CA LEU A 82 -0.63 -16.35 -24.41
C LEU A 82 0.14 -17.35 -25.28
N THR A 83 1.15 -16.88 -26.00
CA THR A 83 2.06 -17.74 -26.74
C THR A 83 3.10 -18.38 -25.81
N ILE A 84 3.69 -19.51 -26.21
CA ILE A 84 4.77 -20.18 -25.46
C ILE A 84 5.93 -19.21 -25.17
N GLN A 85 6.28 -18.36 -26.14
CA GLN A 85 7.32 -17.34 -25.99
C GLN A 85 6.95 -16.29 -24.94
N GLN A 86 5.68 -15.87 -24.89
CA GLN A 86 5.19 -14.95 -23.84
C GLN A 86 5.29 -15.59 -22.45
N ILE A 87 4.93 -16.87 -22.30
CA ILE A 87 5.06 -17.61 -21.04
C ILE A 87 6.53 -17.66 -20.58
N ARG A 88 7.46 -17.97 -21.48
CA ARG A 88 8.90 -18.01 -21.18
C ARG A 88 9.40 -16.64 -20.70
N ASN A 89 8.97 -15.57 -21.35
CA ASN A 89 9.37 -14.21 -20.99
C ASN A 89 8.76 -13.76 -19.64
N ILE A 90 7.52 -14.13 -19.33
CA ILE A 90 6.92 -13.88 -17.99
C ILE A 90 7.74 -14.57 -16.90
N ARG A 91 8.13 -15.84 -17.10
CA ARG A 91 8.98 -16.57 -16.15
C ARG A 91 10.35 -15.90 -15.97
N ARG A 92 10.96 -15.43 -17.06
CA ARG A 92 12.23 -14.67 -17.02
C ARG A 92 12.10 -13.38 -16.24
N ASN A 93 11.02 -12.62 -16.44
CA ASN A 93 10.79 -11.39 -15.69
C ASN A 93 10.62 -11.63 -14.19
N ILE A 94 9.85 -12.66 -13.82
CA ILE A 94 9.70 -13.05 -12.41
C ILE A 94 11.07 -13.42 -11.82
N PHE A 95 11.86 -14.22 -12.54
CA PHE A 95 13.21 -14.58 -12.12
C PHE A 95 14.10 -13.34 -11.92
N LEU A 96 14.19 -12.46 -12.92
CA LEU A 96 15.01 -11.25 -12.87
C LEU A 96 14.56 -10.30 -11.75
N CYS A 97 13.25 -10.12 -11.57
CA CYS A 97 12.71 -9.26 -10.51
C CYS A 97 13.03 -9.83 -9.12
N CYS A 98 12.76 -11.11 -8.88
CA CYS A 98 13.02 -11.74 -7.58
C CYS A 98 14.53 -11.79 -7.28
N PHE A 99 15.34 -12.37 -8.16
CA PHE A 99 16.77 -12.53 -7.91
C PHE A 99 17.55 -11.21 -7.96
N GLY A 100 17.21 -10.30 -8.89
CA GLY A 100 17.81 -8.97 -8.94
C GLY A 100 17.55 -8.18 -7.65
N SER A 101 16.36 -8.32 -7.07
CA SER A 101 16.02 -7.67 -5.80
C SER A 101 16.75 -8.26 -4.59
N ILE A 102 17.13 -9.55 -4.61
CA ILE A 102 17.99 -10.16 -3.57
C ILE A 102 19.39 -9.56 -3.64
N PHE A 103 19.94 -9.40 -4.85
CA PHE A 103 21.22 -8.73 -5.03
C PHE A 103 21.16 -7.27 -4.54
N GLY A 104 20.04 -6.58 -4.83
CA GLY A 104 19.80 -5.24 -4.29
C GLY A 104 19.75 -5.19 -2.75
N LEU A 105 19.10 -6.17 -2.11
CA LEU A 105 19.10 -6.28 -0.66
C LEU A 105 20.50 -6.51 -0.10
N ALA A 106 21.29 -7.40 -0.72
CA ALA A 106 22.66 -7.68 -0.30
C ALA A 106 23.56 -6.43 -0.42
N MET A 107 23.39 -5.63 -1.47
CA MET A 107 24.09 -4.35 -1.65
C MET A 107 23.77 -3.35 -0.53
N VAL A 108 22.49 -3.21 -0.17
CA VAL A 108 22.08 -2.31 0.93
C VAL A 108 22.56 -2.84 2.28
N ALA A 109 22.48 -4.16 2.51
CA ALA A 109 22.99 -4.78 3.73
C ALA A 109 24.50 -4.58 3.86
N TYR A 110 25.25 -4.78 2.77
CA TYR A 110 26.69 -4.57 2.74
C TYR A 110 27.07 -3.14 3.09
N ASP A 111 26.43 -2.17 2.45
CA ASP A 111 26.65 -0.75 2.74
C ASP A 111 26.36 -0.41 4.20
N ARG A 112 25.24 -0.87 4.75
CA ARG A 112 24.84 -0.50 6.11
C ARG A 112 25.70 -1.15 7.18
N VAL A 113 25.95 -2.45 7.05
CA VAL A 113 26.68 -3.22 8.07
C VAL A 113 28.18 -2.96 7.96
N TYR A 114 28.76 -3.03 6.76
CA TYR A 114 30.22 -3.00 6.60
C TYR A 114 30.77 -1.62 6.26
N VAL A 115 30.12 -0.85 5.38
CA VAL A 115 30.64 0.47 4.98
C VAL A 115 30.31 1.53 6.03
N ARG A 116 29.09 1.51 6.57
CA ARG A 116 28.62 2.49 7.56
C ARG A 116 28.76 2.01 9.00
N GLY A 117 29.07 0.74 9.23
CA GLY A 117 29.28 0.19 10.57
C GLY A 117 28.05 0.22 11.47
N ILE A 118 26.83 0.18 10.90
CA ILE A 118 25.59 0.22 11.68
C ILE A 118 25.43 -1.09 12.46
N ASP A 119 25.24 -0.99 13.77
CA ASP A 119 25.15 -2.13 14.66
C ASP A 119 23.70 -2.64 14.80
N TYR A 120 23.38 -3.69 14.05
CA TYR A 120 22.08 -4.36 14.14
C TYR A 120 21.93 -5.27 15.38
N MET A 121 23.01 -5.55 16.12
CA MET A 121 22.96 -6.38 17.34
C MET A 121 22.26 -5.67 18.51
N GLN A 122 22.26 -4.33 18.51
CA GLN A 122 21.52 -3.50 19.47
C GLN A 122 20.02 -3.43 19.19
N GLY A 123 19.56 -4.09 18.13
CA GLY A 123 18.16 -4.15 17.72
C GLY A 123 17.83 -3.20 16.57
N LEU A 124 16.77 -3.54 15.84
CA LEU A 124 16.40 -2.88 14.59
C LEU A 124 16.02 -1.40 14.75
N ARG A 125 15.53 -1.01 15.94
CA ARG A 125 15.19 0.39 16.21
C ARG A 125 16.43 1.25 16.48
N ALA A 126 17.41 0.72 17.21
CA ALA A 126 18.69 1.36 17.43
C ALA A 126 19.45 1.56 16.11
N ALA A 127 19.57 0.48 15.32
CA ALA A 127 20.17 0.52 13.99
C ALA A 127 19.52 1.54 13.07
N ARG A 128 18.19 1.76 13.19
CA ARG A 128 17.50 2.81 12.43
C ARG A 128 17.94 4.22 12.85
N TYR A 129 18.14 4.48 14.14
CA TYR A 129 18.61 5.80 14.59
C TYR A 129 20.06 6.04 14.16
N GLU A 130 20.93 5.04 14.27
CA GLU A 130 22.30 5.11 13.73
C GLU A 130 22.29 5.36 12.22
N TRP A 131 21.42 4.69 11.47
CA TRP A 131 21.27 4.90 10.04
C TRP A 131 20.81 6.33 9.69
N LEU A 132 19.90 6.91 10.47
CA LEU A 132 19.42 8.28 10.27
C LEU A 132 20.47 9.32 10.67
N ALA A 133 21.33 9.01 11.63
CA ALA A 133 22.42 9.87 12.09
C ALA A 133 23.69 9.77 11.23
N SER A 134 23.84 8.66 10.50
CA SER A 134 24.94 8.43 9.57
C SER A 134 24.86 9.32 8.32
N ASP A 135 25.98 9.91 7.90
CA ASP A 135 26.04 10.65 6.65
C ASP A 135 26.02 9.77 5.40
N GLY A 136 25.20 10.17 4.43
CA GLY A 136 25.24 9.66 3.06
C GLY A 136 24.83 8.20 2.86
N GLY A 137 24.96 7.74 1.61
CA GLY A 137 24.85 6.33 1.23
C GLY A 137 25.75 6.08 0.04
N SER A 138 26.42 4.93 -0.01
CA SER A 138 27.29 4.62 -1.16
C SER A 138 26.46 4.43 -2.43
N LEU A 139 27.12 4.58 -3.59
CA LEU A 139 26.51 4.22 -4.89
C LEU A 139 26.00 2.77 -4.92
N VAL A 140 26.64 1.87 -4.15
CA VAL A 140 26.20 0.48 -3.98
C VAL A 140 24.84 0.42 -3.30
N SER A 141 24.66 1.17 -2.21
CA SER A 141 23.37 1.31 -1.52
C SER A 141 22.30 1.93 -2.40
N MET A 142 22.65 2.94 -3.20
CA MET A 142 21.72 3.59 -4.13
C MET A 142 21.22 2.60 -5.20
N ALA A 143 22.14 1.88 -5.84
CA ALA A 143 21.80 0.83 -6.82
C ALA A 143 20.95 -0.27 -6.17
N GLY A 144 21.30 -0.69 -4.95
CA GLY A 144 20.53 -1.66 -4.19
C GLY A 144 19.10 -1.19 -3.93
N ASN A 145 18.92 0.03 -3.45
CA ASN A 145 17.60 0.62 -3.21
C ASN A 145 16.75 0.77 -4.48
N LEU A 146 17.36 0.90 -5.67
CA LEU A 146 16.65 0.89 -6.95
C LEU A 146 16.21 -0.52 -7.38
N LEU A 147 16.91 -1.57 -6.95
CA LEU A 147 16.62 -2.97 -7.28
C LEU A 147 15.59 -3.61 -6.35
N ILE A 148 15.56 -3.24 -5.07
CA ILE A 148 14.64 -3.83 -4.08
C ILE A 148 13.15 -3.70 -4.49
N PRO A 149 12.64 -2.58 -5.04
CA PRO A 149 11.22 -2.47 -5.41
C PRO A 149 10.79 -3.44 -6.53
N PHE A 150 11.73 -4.03 -7.29
CA PHE A 150 11.41 -5.11 -8.22
C PHE A 150 10.88 -6.38 -7.53
N SER A 151 11.17 -6.59 -6.25
CA SER A 151 10.56 -7.69 -5.46
C SER A 151 9.03 -7.61 -5.45
N TYR A 152 8.46 -6.40 -5.39
CA TYR A 152 7.01 -6.16 -5.42
C TYR A 152 6.43 -6.47 -6.81
N VAL A 153 7.15 -6.12 -7.88
CA VAL A 153 6.77 -6.49 -9.25
C VAL A 153 6.82 -8.00 -9.43
N GLY A 154 7.89 -8.65 -8.96
CA GLY A 154 8.03 -10.11 -8.97
C GLY A 154 6.90 -10.80 -8.21
N LEU A 155 6.58 -10.31 -7.01
CA LEU A 155 5.46 -10.78 -6.18
C LEU A 155 4.11 -10.65 -6.90
N PHE A 156 3.86 -9.49 -7.51
CA PHE A 156 2.64 -9.26 -8.27
C PHE A 156 2.52 -10.22 -9.46
N LEU A 157 3.60 -10.34 -10.26
CA LEU A 157 3.64 -11.19 -11.45
C LEU A 157 3.52 -12.68 -11.11
N VAL A 158 4.16 -13.17 -10.05
CA VAL A 158 4.05 -14.59 -9.66
C VAL A 158 2.66 -14.94 -9.14
N VAL A 159 2.01 -14.05 -8.38
CA VAL A 159 0.64 -14.28 -7.87
C VAL A 159 -0.36 -14.34 -9.02
N ILE A 160 -0.32 -13.36 -9.92
CA ILE A 160 -1.29 -13.30 -11.01
C ILE A 160 -1.08 -14.43 -12.04
N ASN A 161 0.19 -14.80 -12.30
CA ASN A 161 0.56 -15.88 -13.21
C ASN A 161 0.79 -17.23 -12.51
N SER A 162 0.21 -17.43 -11.32
CA SER A 162 0.41 -18.63 -10.50
C SER A 162 0.10 -19.97 -11.20
N LYS A 163 -0.75 -19.97 -12.24
CA LYS A 163 -1.04 -21.17 -13.07
C LYS A 163 0.15 -21.61 -13.93
N LEU A 164 1.12 -20.73 -14.17
CA LEU A 164 2.32 -21.04 -14.96
C LEU A 164 3.39 -21.78 -14.16
N PHE A 165 3.18 -22.02 -12.87
CA PHE A 165 4.18 -22.59 -11.96
C PHE A 165 3.65 -23.83 -11.25
N THR A 166 4.56 -24.73 -10.91
CA THR A 166 4.29 -25.79 -9.92
C THR A 166 4.13 -25.16 -8.55
N SER A 167 3.43 -25.82 -7.62
CA SER A 167 3.25 -25.30 -6.24
C SER A 167 4.58 -24.98 -5.56
N LYS A 168 5.62 -25.80 -5.78
CA LYS A 168 6.97 -25.58 -5.24
C LYS A 168 7.62 -24.32 -5.81
N ALA A 169 7.60 -24.16 -7.14
CA ALA A 169 8.19 -22.98 -7.78
C ALA A 169 7.43 -21.69 -7.42
N PHE A 170 6.10 -21.75 -7.34
CA PHE A 170 5.28 -20.65 -6.88
C PHE A 170 5.66 -20.20 -5.46
N LEU A 171 5.69 -21.13 -4.50
CA LEU A 171 6.07 -20.84 -3.12
C LEU A 171 7.50 -20.30 -3.01
N PHE A 172 8.43 -20.84 -3.80
CA PHE A 172 9.81 -20.37 -3.84
C PHE A 172 9.91 -18.90 -4.27
N TYR A 173 9.31 -18.50 -5.38
CA TYR A 173 9.37 -17.11 -5.86
C TYR A 173 8.63 -16.13 -4.93
N VAL A 174 7.51 -16.55 -4.34
CA VAL A 174 6.81 -15.78 -3.31
C VAL A 174 7.72 -15.58 -2.09
N PHE A 175 8.36 -16.64 -1.61
CA PHE A 175 9.31 -16.58 -0.50
C PHE A 175 10.48 -15.63 -0.81
N LEU A 176 11.10 -15.72 -1.99
CA LEU A 176 12.20 -14.83 -2.38
C LEU A 176 11.77 -13.35 -2.38
N ALA A 177 10.61 -13.04 -2.95
CA ALA A 177 10.11 -11.66 -2.97
C ALA A 177 9.84 -11.15 -1.55
N LEU A 178 9.23 -11.97 -0.70
CA LEU A 178 8.95 -11.61 0.69
C LEU A 178 10.21 -11.49 1.54
N LEU A 179 11.21 -12.36 1.34
CA LEU A 179 12.51 -12.26 1.97
C LEU A 179 13.14 -10.90 1.71
N VAL A 180 13.03 -10.39 0.47
CA VAL A 180 13.53 -9.05 0.12
C VAL A 180 12.72 -7.94 0.78
N ILE A 181 11.38 -8.04 0.78
CA ILE A 181 10.50 -7.05 1.40
C ILE A 181 10.75 -6.97 2.92
N PHE A 182 10.77 -8.11 3.61
CA PHE A 182 11.03 -8.20 5.04
C PHE A 182 12.48 -7.83 5.39
N GLY A 183 13.44 -8.28 4.59
CA GLY A 183 14.85 -7.92 4.77
C GLY A 183 15.06 -6.41 4.64
N HIS A 184 14.46 -5.78 3.63
CA HIS A 184 14.54 -4.33 3.47
C HIS A 184 13.78 -3.56 4.57
N ALA A 185 12.62 -4.08 5.00
CA ALA A 185 11.90 -3.55 6.15
C ALA A 185 12.76 -3.60 7.43
N ALA A 186 13.41 -4.74 7.70
CA ALA A 186 14.31 -4.93 8.84
C ALA A 186 15.50 -3.98 8.79
N LEU A 187 16.20 -3.90 7.64
CA LEU A 187 17.33 -2.98 7.48
C LEU A 187 16.93 -1.52 7.74
N ASN A 188 15.72 -1.11 7.33
CA ASN A 188 15.22 0.26 7.55
C ASN A 188 14.61 0.49 8.94
N GLY A 189 14.42 -0.55 9.77
CA GLY A 189 13.56 -0.49 10.95
C GLY A 189 12.15 0.02 10.62
N GLY A 190 11.64 -0.35 9.44
CA GLY A 190 10.40 0.16 8.85
C GLY A 190 9.32 -0.90 8.77
N ARG A 191 8.06 -0.52 9.00
CA ARG A 191 6.90 -1.44 9.02
C ARG A 191 6.06 -1.34 7.74
N SER A 192 6.05 -0.16 7.12
CA SER A 192 5.20 0.16 5.97
C SER A 192 5.49 -0.71 4.74
N ASN A 193 6.74 -1.11 4.50
CA ASN A 193 7.11 -1.96 3.37
C ASN A 193 6.39 -3.32 3.38
N ILE A 194 6.20 -3.90 4.57
CA ILE A 194 5.46 -5.17 4.73
C ILE A 194 3.99 -4.95 4.38
N LEU A 195 3.38 -3.87 4.86
CA LEU A 195 1.99 -3.50 4.51
C LEU A 195 1.83 -3.31 2.99
N LEU A 196 2.77 -2.61 2.34
CA LEU A 196 2.76 -2.45 0.88
C LEU A 196 2.86 -3.81 0.18
N GLY A 197 3.71 -4.72 0.66
CA GLY A 197 3.82 -6.09 0.12
C GLY A 197 2.51 -6.87 0.22
N LEU A 198 1.83 -6.79 1.37
CA LEU A 198 0.52 -7.41 1.59
C LEU A 198 -0.52 -6.86 0.62
N LEU A 199 -0.58 -5.55 0.43
CA LEU A 199 -1.49 -4.89 -0.51
C LEU A 199 -1.22 -5.28 -1.97
N VAL A 200 0.05 -5.40 -2.37
CA VAL A 200 0.42 -5.89 -3.71
C VAL A 200 -0.16 -7.30 -3.94
N MET A 201 -0.04 -8.20 -2.96
CA MET A 201 -0.61 -9.55 -3.09
C MET A 201 -2.13 -9.53 -3.17
N VAL A 202 -2.80 -8.71 -2.36
CA VAL A 202 -4.26 -8.57 -2.40
C VAL A 202 -4.69 -8.10 -3.79
N LEU A 203 -4.08 -7.03 -4.33
CA LEU A 203 -4.38 -6.54 -5.67
C LEU A 203 -4.10 -7.61 -6.75
N ALA A 204 -2.95 -8.28 -6.70
CA ALA A 204 -2.60 -9.32 -7.66
C ALA A 204 -3.59 -10.50 -7.62
N PHE A 205 -4.04 -10.90 -6.43
CA PHE A 205 -5.03 -11.96 -6.25
C PHE A 205 -6.40 -11.57 -6.83
N LEU A 206 -6.84 -10.33 -6.61
CA LEU A 206 -8.12 -9.83 -7.14
C LEU A 206 -8.15 -9.78 -8.68
N LEU A 207 -7.00 -9.53 -9.30
CA LEU A 207 -6.85 -9.51 -10.76
C LEU A 207 -6.69 -10.88 -11.42
N ARG A 208 -6.52 -11.94 -10.62
CA ARG A 208 -6.25 -13.27 -11.16
C ARG A 208 -7.38 -13.73 -12.10
N PRO A 209 -7.06 -14.16 -13.34
CA PRO A 209 -8.07 -14.55 -14.32
C PRO A 209 -8.76 -15.88 -13.94
N GLY A 210 -10.09 -15.86 -13.94
CA GLY A 210 -10.95 -17.04 -13.80
C GLY A 210 -12.04 -16.86 -12.73
N ARG A 211 -12.96 -17.84 -12.65
CA ARG A 211 -13.91 -17.90 -11.53
C ARG A 211 -13.12 -18.08 -10.25
N ILE A 212 -13.45 -17.28 -9.24
CA ILE A 212 -12.93 -17.47 -7.89
C ILE A 212 -13.40 -18.84 -7.42
N ASN A 213 -12.48 -19.81 -7.42
CA ASN A 213 -12.70 -21.07 -6.75
C ASN A 213 -12.51 -20.83 -5.26
N TYR A 214 -13.47 -21.25 -4.42
CA TYR A 214 -13.36 -21.12 -2.97
C TYR A 214 -12.04 -21.70 -2.43
N LYS A 215 -11.51 -22.78 -3.03
CA LYS A 215 -10.20 -23.34 -2.69
C LYS A 215 -9.05 -22.37 -2.95
N ALA A 216 -9.15 -21.56 -4.00
CA ALA A 216 -8.14 -20.54 -4.30
C ALA A 216 -8.24 -19.35 -3.34
N VAL A 217 -9.45 -18.98 -2.91
CA VAL A 217 -9.66 -17.96 -1.84
C VAL A 217 -9.09 -18.44 -0.54
N ILE A 218 -9.44 -19.65 -0.10
CA ILE A 218 -8.93 -20.22 1.14
C ILE A 218 -7.40 -20.27 1.11
N LYS A 219 -6.79 -20.72 -0.01
CA LYS A 219 -5.32 -20.70 -0.14
C LYS A 219 -4.74 -19.29 -0.05
N ALA A 220 -5.37 -18.29 -0.66
CA ALA A 220 -4.90 -16.91 -0.58
C ALA A 220 -5.08 -16.31 0.80
N LEU A 221 -6.21 -16.58 1.47
CA LEU A 221 -6.45 -16.19 2.86
C LEU A 221 -5.44 -16.87 3.79
N LEU A 222 -5.20 -18.17 3.62
CA LEU A 222 -4.16 -18.90 4.36
C LEU A 222 -2.78 -18.30 4.12
N MET A 223 -2.43 -17.93 2.89
CA MET A 223 -1.18 -17.23 2.60
C MET A 223 -1.12 -15.85 3.27
N ILE A 224 -2.19 -15.06 3.19
CA ILE A 224 -2.26 -13.75 3.85
C ILE A 224 -2.09 -13.92 5.36
N VAL A 225 -2.82 -14.86 5.98
CA VAL A 225 -2.71 -15.17 7.41
C VAL A 225 -1.29 -15.62 7.76
N LEU A 226 -0.72 -16.56 6.99
CA LEU A 226 0.63 -17.07 7.18
C LEU A 226 1.69 -15.97 7.09
N LEU A 227 1.43 -14.89 6.35
CA LEU A 227 2.33 -13.75 6.21
C LEU A 227 2.06 -12.65 7.23
N SER A 228 0.80 -12.48 7.63
CA SER A 228 0.39 -11.55 8.69
C SER A 228 0.94 -11.97 10.05
N VAL A 229 1.11 -13.28 10.31
CA VAL A 229 1.64 -13.76 11.59
C VAL A 229 3.11 -13.35 11.82
N PRO A 230 4.08 -13.65 10.92
CA PRO A 230 5.43 -13.13 11.01
C PRO A 230 5.50 -11.61 10.98
N ALA A 231 4.65 -10.95 10.19
CA ALA A 231 4.55 -9.49 10.17
C ALA A 231 4.14 -8.93 11.54
N PHE A 232 3.15 -9.55 12.19
CA PHE A 232 2.70 -9.18 13.52
C PHE A 232 3.83 -9.34 14.55
N PHE A 233 4.51 -10.49 14.58
CA PHE A 233 5.63 -10.70 15.49
C PHE A 233 6.77 -9.71 15.25
N TYR A 234 7.12 -9.46 13.98
CA TYR A 234 8.11 -8.44 13.62
C TYR A 234 7.72 -7.05 14.15
N VAL A 235 6.48 -6.62 13.92
CA VAL A 235 5.98 -5.33 14.38
C VAL A 235 5.95 -5.26 15.91
N ALA A 236 5.54 -6.34 16.57
CA ALA A 236 5.50 -6.44 18.03
C ALA A 236 6.90 -6.29 18.64
N GLU A 237 7.91 -6.95 18.07
CA GLU A 237 9.29 -6.82 18.53
C GLU A 237 9.85 -5.41 18.31
N ILE A 238 9.51 -4.75 17.21
CA ILE A 238 9.86 -3.32 17.02
C ILE A 238 9.23 -2.44 18.10
N ILE A 239 7.98 -2.70 18.50
CA ILE A 239 7.30 -1.92 19.55
C ILE A 239 7.96 -2.17 20.91
N LYS A 240 8.24 -3.42 21.27
CA LYS A 240 8.95 -3.77 22.52
C LYS A 240 10.35 -3.16 22.58
N SER A 241 11.11 -3.26 21.49
CA SER A 241 12.43 -2.63 21.37
C SER A 241 12.33 -1.12 21.55
N SER A 242 11.29 -0.47 21.00
CA SER A 242 11.07 0.96 21.19
C SER A 242 10.76 1.32 22.65
N ALA A 243 10.01 0.47 23.37
CA ALA A 243 9.73 0.67 24.80
C ALA A 243 11.01 0.55 25.64
N SER A 244 11.78 -0.51 25.40
CA SER A 244 13.06 -0.77 26.08
C SER A 244 14.07 0.36 25.87
N MET A 245 14.24 0.82 24.62
CA MET A 245 15.12 1.96 24.32
C MET A 245 14.65 3.27 24.97
N GLY A 246 13.34 3.45 25.11
CA GLY A 246 12.76 4.61 25.79
C GLY A 246 12.81 4.53 27.32
N GLY A 247 13.27 3.41 27.89
CA GLY A 247 13.26 3.18 29.34
C GLY A 247 11.85 3.16 29.94
N VAL A 248 10.85 2.76 29.15
CA VAL A 248 9.43 2.73 29.56
C VAL A 248 8.82 1.35 29.34
N ASP A 249 7.76 1.04 30.08
CA ASP A 249 6.94 -0.14 29.84
C ASP A 249 6.01 0.05 28.62
N LEU A 250 5.38 -1.05 28.18
CA LEU A 250 4.50 -1.04 27.01
C LEU A 250 3.24 -0.20 27.22
N SER A 251 2.71 -0.16 28.45
CA SER A 251 1.52 0.62 28.80
C SER A 251 1.81 2.12 28.71
N THR A 252 2.95 2.59 29.24
CA THR A 252 3.40 3.98 29.10
C THR A 252 3.69 4.32 27.65
N LEU A 253 4.36 3.43 26.90
CA LEU A 253 4.61 3.64 25.47
C LEU A 253 3.30 3.77 24.69
N LEU A 254 2.33 2.88 24.93
CA LEU A 254 1.02 2.91 24.27
C LEU A 254 0.29 4.22 24.59
N SER A 255 0.30 4.65 25.85
CA SER A 255 -0.37 5.88 26.28
C SER A 255 0.23 7.12 25.62
N ARG A 256 1.56 7.21 25.57
CA ARG A 256 2.27 8.27 24.85
C ARG A 256 1.99 8.23 23.35
N ALA A 257 1.96 7.04 22.77
CA ALA A 257 1.67 6.87 21.35
C ALA A 257 0.24 7.32 21.01
N ILE A 258 -0.77 6.85 21.74
CA ILE A 258 -2.17 7.25 21.51
C ILE A 258 -2.33 8.76 21.63
N ASN A 259 -1.75 9.37 22.67
CA ASN A 259 -1.80 10.82 22.82
C ASN A 259 -1.13 11.56 21.66
N GLY A 260 0.07 11.14 21.25
CA GLY A 260 0.79 11.71 20.11
C GLY A 260 0.03 11.56 18.78
N LEU A 261 -0.71 10.47 18.63
CA LEU A 261 -1.59 10.19 17.47
C LEU A 261 -2.94 10.92 17.54
N GLN A 262 -3.11 11.90 18.44
CA GLN A 262 -4.33 12.68 18.63
C GLN A 262 -5.53 11.85 19.13
N GLY A 263 -5.24 10.76 19.84
CA GLY A 263 -6.23 9.93 20.52
C GLY A 263 -6.21 10.10 22.05
N ARG A 264 -7.22 9.52 22.70
CA ARG A 264 -7.35 9.37 24.16
C ARG A 264 -8.09 8.08 24.49
N PHE A 265 -7.78 7.44 25.60
CA PHE A 265 -8.55 6.29 26.06
C PHE A 265 -9.96 6.70 26.48
N VAL A 266 -10.91 5.77 26.33
CA VAL A 266 -12.26 5.93 26.89
C VAL A 266 -12.19 5.96 28.42
N GLU A 267 -13.06 6.74 29.05
CA GLU A 267 -13.15 6.81 30.51
C GLU A 267 -13.38 5.40 31.11
N GLY A 268 -12.64 5.08 32.16
CA GLY A 268 -12.69 3.78 32.83
C GLY A 268 -11.81 2.68 32.21
N TYR A 269 -11.15 2.91 31.07
CA TYR A 269 -10.19 1.94 30.54
C TYR A 269 -8.85 2.02 31.28
N VAL A 270 -8.46 0.93 31.96
CA VAL A 270 -7.24 0.85 32.77
C VAL A 270 -6.12 0.14 32.00
N VAL A 271 -5.26 0.92 31.36
CA VAL A 271 -4.17 0.42 30.49
C VAL A 271 -3.19 -0.50 31.23
N GLN A 272 -2.98 -0.26 32.52
CA GLN A 272 -2.05 -1.02 33.35
C GLN A 272 -2.52 -2.44 33.64
N GLU A 273 -3.82 -2.73 33.52
CA GLU A 273 -4.40 -4.05 33.75
C GLU A 273 -4.43 -4.91 32.48
N SER A 274 -4.18 -4.30 31.30
CA SER A 274 -4.20 -4.98 30.02
C SER A 274 -3.03 -5.94 29.83
N SER A 275 -3.30 -7.06 29.15
CA SER A 275 -2.25 -8.03 28.79
C SER A 275 -1.26 -7.44 27.77
N GLN A 276 -0.03 -7.95 27.70
CA GLN A 276 0.95 -7.49 26.69
C GLN A 276 0.44 -7.66 25.25
N LEU A 277 -0.29 -8.75 24.97
CA LEU A 277 -0.85 -8.99 23.65
C LEU A 277 -1.91 -7.94 23.30
N GLU A 278 -2.78 -7.60 24.26
CA GLU A 278 -3.78 -6.56 24.12
C GLU A 278 -3.13 -5.19 23.86
N LEU A 279 -2.11 -4.82 24.65
CA LEU A 279 -1.38 -3.56 24.46
C LEU A 279 -0.76 -3.46 23.06
N LEU A 280 -0.16 -4.56 22.57
CA LEU A 280 0.44 -4.62 21.23
C LEU A 280 -0.62 -4.54 20.12
N LEU A 281 -1.73 -5.26 20.26
CA LEU A 281 -2.85 -5.19 19.32
C LEU A 281 -3.45 -3.79 19.29
N LEU A 282 -3.69 -3.18 20.45
CA LEU A 282 -4.24 -1.84 20.57
C LEU A 282 -3.29 -0.81 19.98
N TYR A 283 -1.97 -0.95 20.19
CA TYR A 283 -0.96 -0.11 19.54
C TYR A 283 -1.07 -0.20 18.01
N ILE A 284 -1.08 -1.41 17.45
CA ILE A 284 -1.10 -1.63 16.00
C ILE A 284 -2.40 -1.09 15.39
N ILE A 285 -3.54 -1.40 16.00
CA ILE A 285 -4.85 -0.96 15.52
C ILE A 285 -4.96 0.56 15.60
N SER A 286 -4.55 1.17 16.72
CA SER A 286 -4.48 2.63 16.89
C SER A 286 -3.60 3.26 15.81
N TYR A 287 -2.41 2.70 15.59
CA TYR A 287 -1.48 3.19 14.58
C TYR A 287 -2.05 3.09 13.15
N LEU A 288 -2.88 2.08 12.84
CA LEU A 288 -3.53 1.96 11.53
C LEU A 288 -4.81 2.80 11.39
N SER A 289 -5.44 3.23 12.48
CA SER A 289 -6.74 3.91 12.44
C SER A 289 -6.70 5.39 12.84
N HIS A 290 -5.59 5.88 13.41
CA HIS A 290 -5.49 7.26 13.89
C HIS A 290 -5.67 8.33 12.81
N GLY A 291 -5.49 8.01 11.53
CA GLY A 291 -5.83 8.92 10.42
C GLY A 291 -7.30 9.39 10.43
N GLN A 292 -8.18 8.65 11.11
CA GLN A 292 -9.58 9.02 11.37
C GLN A 292 -9.75 9.88 12.63
N TRP A 293 -8.83 9.79 13.60
CA TRP A 293 -8.82 10.67 14.77
C TRP A 293 -8.34 12.06 14.40
N THR A 294 -7.22 12.14 13.68
CA THR A 294 -6.71 13.41 13.14
C THR A 294 -7.71 14.06 12.20
N ALA A 295 -8.45 13.28 11.42
CA ALA A 295 -9.56 13.79 10.61
C ALA A 295 -10.67 14.45 11.43
N GLN A 296 -11.03 13.91 12.60
CA GLN A 296 -12.02 14.54 13.48
C GLN A 296 -11.49 15.85 14.06
N VAL A 297 -10.23 15.86 14.52
CA VAL A 297 -9.59 17.08 15.04
C VAL A 297 -9.55 18.18 13.98
N ILE A 298 -9.27 17.83 12.71
CA ILE A 298 -9.25 18.79 11.59
C ILE A 298 -10.60 19.51 11.40
N GLY A 299 -11.72 18.83 11.68
CA GLY A 299 -13.06 19.41 11.58
C GLY A 299 -13.27 20.60 12.52
N ASP A 300 -12.50 20.68 13.61
CA ASP A 300 -12.67 21.67 14.69
C ASP A 300 -11.53 22.70 14.72
N LEU A 301 -10.57 22.63 13.81
CA LEU A 301 -9.47 23.61 13.73
C LEU A 301 -9.97 24.97 13.23
N SER A 302 -9.60 26.03 13.94
CA SER A 302 -9.84 27.41 13.50
C SER A 302 -8.89 27.88 12.40
N SER A 303 -7.72 27.25 12.27
CA SER A 303 -6.72 27.53 11.23
C SER A 303 -6.02 26.24 10.79
N MET A 304 -5.63 26.19 9.52
CA MET A 304 -4.99 25.03 8.89
C MET A 304 -3.62 25.43 8.30
N PRO A 305 -2.60 25.69 9.16
CA PRO A 305 -1.30 26.11 8.67
C PRO A 305 -0.52 24.95 8.04
N GLY A 306 0.26 25.26 7.01
CA GLY A 306 1.03 24.25 6.28
C GLY A 306 0.18 23.43 5.32
N SER A 307 0.66 22.24 4.96
CA SER A 307 0.01 21.36 3.99
C SER A 307 0.26 19.89 4.29
N TYR A 308 -0.74 19.04 4.06
CA TYR A 308 -0.58 17.58 4.07
C TYR A 308 -0.59 16.97 2.67
N PHE A 309 -1.44 17.47 1.79
CA PHE A 309 -1.59 16.91 0.45
C PHE A 309 -0.47 17.37 -0.46
N LEU A 310 -0.18 18.67 -0.51
CA LEU A 310 0.87 19.24 -1.36
C LEU A 310 2.28 19.13 -0.77
N TYR A 311 2.43 19.00 0.54
CA TYR A 311 3.75 18.98 1.18
C TYR A 311 4.73 17.96 0.57
N PRO A 312 4.39 16.66 0.38
CA PRO A 312 5.31 15.71 -0.23
C PRO A 312 5.75 16.11 -1.65
N PHE A 313 4.85 16.70 -2.44
CA PHE A 313 5.17 17.20 -3.78
C PHE A 313 6.11 18.39 -3.71
N SER A 314 5.87 19.32 -2.78
CA SER A 314 6.73 20.49 -2.59
C SER A 314 8.16 20.12 -2.21
N VAL A 315 8.36 19.05 -1.42
CA VAL A 315 9.70 18.53 -1.09
C VAL A 315 10.41 18.02 -2.34
N ILE A 316 9.71 17.34 -3.24
CA ILE A 316 10.29 16.89 -4.51
C ILE A 316 10.64 18.10 -5.39
N LEU A 317 9.74 19.08 -5.51
CA LEU A 317 9.98 20.28 -6.32
C LEU A 317 11.14 21.12 -5.77
N ALA A 318 11.27 21.25 -4.45
CA ALA A 318 12.40 21.92 -3.80
C ALA A 318 13.73 21.17 -4.07
N ARG A 319 13.73 19.83 -4.01
CA ARG A 319 14.92 19.03 -4.35
C ARG A 319 15.32 19.10 -5.83
N LEU A 320 14.38 19.45 -6.71
CA LEU A 320 14.63 19.73 -8.12
C LEU A 320 15.00 21.20 -8.36
N SER A 321 15.19 21.98 -7.30
CA SER A 321 15.44 23.43 -7.34
C SER A 321 14.37 24.23 -8.08
N LEU A 322 13.14 23.71 -8.16
CA LEU A 322 11.99 24.42 -8.73
C LEU A 322 11.35 25.35 -7.71
N PHE A 323 11.44 25.00 -6.41
CA PHE A 323 11.10 25.86 -5.27
C PHE A 323 12.36 26.16 -4.46
N SER A 324 12.41 27.33 -3.83
CA SER A 324 13.48 27.69 -2.88
C SER A 324 13.43 26.83 -1.62
N GLU A 325 12.22 26.60 -1.11
CA GLU A 325 11.95 25.82 0.09
C GLU A 325 10.66 25.01 -0.11
N PRO A 326 10.53 23.84 0.53
CA PRO A 326 9.27 23.11 0.54
C PRO A 326 8.18 23.92 1.28
N LEU A 327 6.92 23.57 1.04
CA LEU A 327 5.81 24.10 1.85
C LEU A 327 6.02 23.71 3.31
N GLN A 328 5.45 24.49 4.24
CA GLN A 328 5.45 24.11 5.64
C GLN A 328 4.64 22.82 5.83
N PRO A 329 5.14 21.85 6.62
CA PRO A 329 4.39 20.64 6.93
C PRO A 329 3.14 20.99 7.75
N GLY A 330 2.11 20.14 7.67
CA GLY A 330 0.89 20.32 8.47
C GLY A 330 1.12 20.13 9.97
N ILE A 331 0.20 20.65 10.79
CA ILE A 331 0.34 20.76 12.26
C ILE A 331 0.67 19.48 13.05
N PHE A 332 0.31 18.31 12.54
CA PHE A 332 0.57 17.00 13.15
C PHE A 332 1.82 16.30 12.63
N SER A 333 2.52 16.89 11.65
CA SER A 333 3.71 16.28 11.07
C SER A 333 4.84 16.10 12.09
N ASP A 334 4.94 17.00 13.07
CA ASP A 334 5.99 16.97 14.10
C ASP A 334 5.80 15.82 15.10
N VAL A 335 4.56 15.42 15.35
CA VAL A 335 4.23 14.28 16.23
C VAL A 335 4.17 12.95 15.47
N GLY A 336 4.44 12.97 14.17
CA GLY A 336 4.42 11.79 13.31
C GLY A 336 3.03 11.17 13.12
N ALA A 337 1.96 11.93 13.37
CA ALA A 337 0.60 11.49 13.15
C ALA A 337 0.21 11.74 11.69
N PHE A 338 -0.36 10.74 11.05
CA PHE A 338 -0.87 10.82 9.70
C PHE A 338 -2.31 11.32 9.69
N VAL A 339 -2.67 11.96 8.59
CA VAL A 339 -4.03 12.38 8.28
C VAL A 339 -4.57 11.44 7.22
N SER A 340 -5.81 10.97 7.33
CA SER A 340 -6.41 10.18 6.24
C SER A 340 -6.47 10.97 4.93
N LEU A 341 -6.49 10.30 3.78
CA LEU A 341 -6.49 10.99 2.49
C LEU A 341 -7.65 11.98 2.31
N PRO A 342 -8.92 11.64 2.66
CA PRO A 342 -10.03 12.59 2.54
C PRO A 342 -9.80 13.85 3.37
N ALA A 343 -9.33 13.67 4.61
CA ALA A 343 -9.06 14.78 5.52
C ALA A 343 -7.85 15.61 5.08
N ALA A 344 -6.80 15.01 4.51
CA ALA A 344 -5.63 15.73 3.99
C ALA A 344 -6.01 16.62 2.78
N ILE A 345 -6.88 16.13 1.89
CA ILE A 345 -7.40 16.93 0.78
C ILE A 345 -8.28 18.08 1.30
N TYR A 346 -9.16 17.78 2.26
CA TYR A 346 -10.00 18.80 2.88
C TYR A 346 -9.15 19.86 3.61
N TYR A 347 -8.09 19.46 4.31
CA TYR A 347 -7.20 20.36 5.02
C TYR A 347 -6.58 21.40 4.08
N ASP A 348 -6.06 20.96 2.93
CA ASP A 348 -5.37 21.84 1.99
C ASP A 348 -6.33 22.69 1.14
N PHE A 349 -7.56 22.23 0.89
CA PHE A 349 -8.42 22.79 -0.17
C PHE A 349 -9.91 22.91 0.18
N GLY A 350 -10.31 22.60 1.41
CA GLY A 350 -11.69 22.54 1.85
C GLY A 350 -12.56 21.56 1.05
N PHE A 351 -13.87 21.78 1.07
CA PHE A 351 -14.83 20.91 0.39
C PHE A 351 -14.71 20.94 -1.14
N LEU A 352 -14.33 22.08 -1.72
CA LEU A 352 -14.15 22.19 -3.17
C LEU A 352 -13.03 21.25 -3.64
N GLY A 353 -11.88 21.26 -2.96
CA GLY A 353 -10.80 20.33 -3.29
C GLY A 353 -11.12 18.89 -2.94
N LEU A 354 -11.86 18.63 -1.84
CA LEU A 354 -12.36 17.28 -1.55
C LEU A 354 -13.15 16.72 -2.73
N PHE A 355 -14.08 17.50 -3.29
CA PHE A 355 -14.89 17.05 -4.42
C PHE A 355 -14.09 16.92 -5.72
N ALA A 356 -13.26 17.91 -6.05
CA ALA A 356 -12.44 17.89 -7.26
C ALA A 356 -11.43 16.73 -7.26
N MET A 357 -10.68 16.55 -6.16
CA MET A 357 -9.65 15.53 -6.06
C MET A 357 -10.24 14.12 -5.90
N SER A 358 -11.35 13.95 -5.18
CA SER A 358 -12.05 12.65 -5.12
C SER A 358 -12.56 12.25 -6.51
N SER A 359 -13.08 13.21 -7.27
CA SER A 359 -13.52 12.98 -8.65
C SER A 359 -12.34 12.60 -9.56
N PHE A 360 -11.20 13.29 -9.43
CA PHE A 360 -9.98 12.96 -10.17
C PHE A 360 -9.47 11.56 -9.82
N ILE A 361 -9.35 11.22 -8.53
CA ILE A 361 -8.93 9.89 -8.07
C ILE A 361 -9.89 8.82 -8.56
N GLY A 362 -11.20 9.04 -8.45
CA GLY A 362 -12.23 8.15 -8.98
C GLY A 362 -12.10 7.94 -10.48
N GLY A 363 -11.94 9.01 -11.24
CA GLY A 363 -11.75 8.95 -12.69
C GLY A 363 -10.49 8.18 -13.09
N MET A 364 -9.36 8.45 -12.44
CA MET A 364 -8.10 7.72 -12.67
C MET A 364 -8.20 6.26 -12.27
N PHE A 365 -8.84 5.94 -11.15
CA PHE A 365 -9.08 4.56 -10.74
C PHE A 365 -9.97 3.84 -11.77
N GLY A 366 -11.08 4.44 -12.19
CA GLY A 366 -11.95 3.92 -13.26
C GLY A 366 -11.22 3.71 -14.58
N LEU A 367 -10.29 4.60 -14.94
CA LEU A 367 -9.44 4.46 -16.13
C LEU A 367 -8.52 3.24 -16.01
N THR A 368 -7.89 3.02 -14.84
CA THR A 368 -7.07 1.82 -14.64
C THR A 368 -7.90 0.54 -14.73
N LEU A 369 -9.13 0.54 -14.19
CA LEU A 369 -10.06 -0.59 -14.32
C LEU A 369 -10.50 -0.81 -15.77
N ALA A 370 -10.71 0.26 -16.55
CA ALA A 370 -10.97 0.17 -17.98
C ALA A 370 -9.77 -0.47 -18.72
N PHE A 371 -8.53 -0.11 -18.37
CA PHE A 371 -7.34 -0.75 -18.93
C PHE A 371 -7.25 -2.25 -18.64
N LEU A 372 -7.67 -2.68 -17.44
CA LEU A 372 -7.69 -4.11 -17.07
C LEU A 372 -8.68 -4.93 -17.91
N LYS A 373 -9.73 -4.30 -18.47
CA LYS A 373 -10.67 -4.97 -19.39
C LYS A 373 -10.01 -5.28 -20.74
N ASP A 374 -9.01 -4.52 -21.16
CA ASP A 374 -8.20 -4.80 -22.35
C ASP A 374 -6.92 -5.56 -21.99
N ARG A 375 -7.12 -6.83 -21.62
CA ARG A 375 -6.03 -7.75 -21.29
C ARG A 375 -5.01 -7.92 -22.43
N SER A 376 -5.43 -7.69 -23.67
CA SER A 376 -4.57 -7.87 -24.84
C SER A 376 -3.41 -6.88 -24.94
N ARG A 377 -3.44 -5.78 -24.18
CA ARG A 377 -2.44 -4.69 -24.23
C ARG A 377 -1.98 -4.26 -22.84
N MET A 378 -1.93 -5.19 -21.88
CA MET A 378 -1.54 -4.84 -20.52
C MET A 378 -0.02 -4.73 -20.38
N SER A 379 0.47 -3.49 -20.47
CA SER A 379 1.87 -3.09 -20.33
C SER A 379 2.23 -2.82 -18.86
N GLY A 380 3.54 -2.79 -18.56
CA GLY A 380 4.03 -2.50 -17.21
C GLY A 380 3.55 -1.16 -16.67
N TRP A 381 3.48 -0.12 -17.50
CA TRP A 381 2.97 1.20 -17.07
C TRP A 381 1.48 1.17 -16.67
N LYS A 382 0.64 0.40 -17.38
CA LYS A 382 -0.78 0.25 -17.01
C LYS A 382 -0.93 -0.45 -15.67
N LEU A 383 -0.09 -1.45 -15.42
CA LEU A 383 -0.03 -2.15 -14.13
C LEU A 383 0.48 -1.26 -13.01
N GLY A 384 1.53 -0.47 -13.27
CA GLY A 384 2.03 0.53 -12.34
C GLY A 384 0.94 1.52 -11.94
N LEU A 385 0.19 2.08 -12.91
CA LEU A 385 -0.93 2.97 -12.62
C LEU A 385 -2.04 2.28 -11.82
N PHE A 386 -2.39 1.04 -12.19
CA PHE A 386 -3.37 0.27 -11.43
C PHE A 386 -2.94 0.04 -9.98
N VAL A 387 -1.68 -0.35 -9.75
CA VAL A 387 -1.13 -0.52 -8.41
C VAL A 387 -1.13 0.81 -7.66
N TYR A 388 -0.73 1.91 -8.30
CA TYR A 388 -0.71 3.24 -7.68
C TYR A 388 -2.11 3.68 -7.21
N PHE A 389 -3.09 3.73 -8.11
CA PHE A 389 -4.44 4.16 -7.76
C PHE A 389 -5.19 3.14 -6.89
N GLY A 390 -4.92 1.84 -7.07
CA GLY A 390 -5.40 0.80 -6.17
C GLY A 390 -4.91 1.01 -4.73
N PHE A 391 -3.64 1.37 -4.55
CA PHE A 391 -3.09 1.67 -3.23
C PHE A 391 -3.71 2.94 -2.63
N ILE A 392 -3.80 4.02 -3.42
CA ILE A 392 -4.43 5.29 -2.98
C ILE A 392 -5.85 5.02 -2.48
N VAL A 393 -6.65 4.30 -3.26
CA VAL A 393 -8.06 4.03 -2.93
C VAL A 393 -8.17 3.10 -1.71
N LEU A 394 -7.40 2.02 -1.63
CA LEU A 394 -7.48 1.07 -0.50
C LEU A 394 -6.91 1.61 0.82
N LEU A 395 -5.86 2.44 0.75
CA LEU A 395 -5.25 3.02 1.95
C LEU A 395 -5.86 4.36 2.36
N SER A 396 -6.70 4.97 1.52
CA SER A 396 -7.31 6.29 1.77
C SER A 396 -7.89 6.50 3.18
N PRO A 397 -8.60 5.56 3.83
CA PRO A 397 -9.10 5.76 5.19
C PRO A 397 -8.00 5.70 6.25
N ILE A 398 -6.86 5.09 5.96
CA ILE A 398 -5.76 4.96 6.92
C ILE A 398 -4.82 6.15 6.76
N ILE A 399 -4.31 6.37 5.54
CA ILE A 399 -3.24 7.33 5.22
C ILE A 399 -3.19 7.66 3.72
N PRO A 400 -2.66 8.82 3.32
CA PRO A 400 -2.34 9.11 1.92
C PRO A 400 -1.24 8.17 1.45
N ALA A 401 -1.58 7.23 0.56
CA ALA A 401 -0.61 6.27 0.06
C ALA A 401 0.59 6.92 -0.66
N TYR A 402 0.41 8.11 -1.27
CA TYR A 402 1.51 8.87 -1.87
C TYR A 402 2.52 9.39 -0.85
N GLY A 403 2.15 9.46 0.44
CA GLY A 403 3.05 9.74 1.55
C GLY A 403 4.09 8.64 1.76
N PHE A 404 3.88 7.45 1.18
CA PHE A 404 4.91 6.45 1.07
C PHE A 404 5.83 6.74 -0.11
N SER A 405 6.99 7.33 0.18
CA SER A 405 8.06 7.49 -0.81
C SER A 405 8.36 6.18 -1.56
N TYR A 406 8.29 5.06 -0.85
CA TYR A 406 8.53 3.72 -1.40
C TYR A 406 7.46 3.26 -2.42
N LEU A 407 6.21 3.73 -2.33
CA LEU A 407 5.18 3.43 -3.32
C LEU A 407 5.59 3.95 -4.71
N ASN A 408 6.18 5.14 -4.78
CA ASN A 408 6.64 5.72 -6.04
C ASN A 408 7.72 4.85 -6.69
N PHE A 409 8.64 4.29 -5.90
CA PHE A 409 9.64 3.36 -6.40
C PHE A 409 9.04 2.03 -6.89
N ILE A 410 8.03 1.49 -6.21
CA ILE A 410 7.30 0.30 -6.67
C ILE A 410 6.69 0.55 -8.05
N VAL A 411 5.98 1.68 -8.22
CA VAL A 411 5.35 2.06 -9.48
C VAL A 411 6.38 2.29 -10.58
N PHE A 412 7.50 2.95 -10.23
CA PHE A 412 8.62 3.12 -11.14
C PHE A 412 9.18 1.77 -11.61
N SER A 413 9.33 0.77 -10.74
CA SER A 413 9.77 -0.56 -11.15
C SER A 413 8.79 -1.25 -12.11
N PHE A 414 7.48 -1.08 -11.95
CA PHE A 414 6.51 -1.56 -12.95
C PHE A 414 6.71 -0.91 -14.31
N PHE A 415 6.98 0.40 -14.34
CA PHE A 415 7.29 1.13 -15.56
C PHE A 415 8.59 0.63 -16.20
N VAL A 416 9.67 0.49 -15.43
CA VAL A 416 10.97 0.00 -15.92
C VAL A 416 10.85 -1.42 -16.48
N VAL A 417 10.19 -2.34 -15.77
CA VAL A 417 9.93 -3.69 -16.29
C VAL A 417 9.14 -3.62 -17.60
N GLY A 418 8.12 -2.75 -17.68
CA GLY A 418 7.38 -2.52 -18.92
C GLY A 418 8.24 -2.01 -20.08
N LEU A 419 9.13 -1.07 -19.81
CA LEU A 419 10.04 -0.48 -20.79
C LEU A 419 11.07 -1.52 -21.27
N LEU A 420 11.77 -2.19 -20.36
CA LEU A 420 12.77 -3.21 -20.68
C LEU A 420 12.16 -4.32 -21.54
N ASN A 421 10.95 -4.77 -21.18
CA ASN A 421 10.24 -5.76 -21.98
C ASN A 421 9.94 -5.29 -23.40
N ARG A 422 9.57 -4.03 -23.57
CA ARG A 422 9.32 -3.46 -24.90
C ARG A 422 10.59 -3.37 -25.73
N VAL A 423 11.73 -3.06 -25.09
CA VAL A 423 13.05 -3.01 -25.73
C VAL A 423 13.51 -4.41 -26.14
N PHE A 424 13.46 -5.39 -25.24
CA PHE A 424 14.02 -6.73 -25.49
C PHE A 424 13.07 -7.69 -26.23
N TYR A 425 11.75 -7.52 -26.10
CA TYR A 425 10.76 -8.47 -26.65
C TYR A 425 9.78 -7.81 -27.64
N GLY A 426 9.93 -6.52 -27.92
CA GLY A 426 9.11 -5.77 -28.88
C GLY A 426 7.74 -5.31 -28.36
N LYS A 427 7.00 -4.60 -29.21
CA LYS A 427 5.72 -3.94 -28.87
C LYS A 427 4.57 -4.90 -28.51
N GLY A 428 4.71 -6.19 -28.82
CA GLY A 428 3.68 -7.22 -28.58
C GLY A 428 3.79 -7.97 -27.25
N TYR A 429 4.76 -7.61 -26.40
CA TYR A 429 4.94 -8.29 -25.12
C TYR A 429 3.83 -7.96 -24.10
N ARG A 430 3.39 -8.98 -23.36
CA ARG A 430 2.31 -8.92 -22.36
C ARG A 430 2.82 -9.45 -21.03
N LEU A 431 2.48 -8.76 -19.94
CA LEU A 431 2.85 -9.17 -18.58
C LEU A 431 1.82 -10.08 -17.91
N ILE A 432 0.57 -10.09 -18.42
CA ILE A 432 -0.60 -10.79 -17.86
C ILE A 432 -1.43 -11.36 -19.01
#